data_AF-A0AAW1PCA7-F1
#
_entry.id   AF-A0AAW1PCA7-F1
#
_cell.length_a   1.000
_cell.length_b   1.000
_cell.length_c   1.000
_cell.angle_alpha   90.00
_cell.angle_beta   90.00
_cell.angle_gamma   90.00
#
_symmetry.space_group_name_H-M   'P 1'
#
loop_
_entity.id
_entity.type
_entity.pdbx_description
1 polymer ?
#
loop_
_entity_poly.entity_id
_entity_poly.type
_entity_poly.pdbx_seq_one_letter_code
_entity_poly.pdbx_strand_id
1 'polypeptide(L)'
;MELRQDDSQFSVTFSRFKFITINEKCRFGEPVGQPRRDRNEGEQTAVARPTRDGVEVEISWGAPNPARILERYTQLPDGSLKVEATTHVQDNVDTCVRIYRKQESQQQSPMVRKASEAAGRRL
;
A
#
# COMPACT_ATOMS: atom_id res chain seq x y z
N MET A 1 -7.51 1.90 0.94
CA MET A 1 -6.10 1.88 0.51
C MET A 1 -5.50 3.21 0.92
N GLU A 2 -4.28 3.20 1.44
CA GLU A 2 -3.55 4.39 1.81
C GLU A 2 -2.20 4.38 1.10
N LEU A 3 -1.80 5.52 0.55
CA LEU A 3 -0.53 5.71 -0.13
C LEU A 3 0.18 6.89 0.51
N ARG A 4 1.49 6.76 0.72
CA ARG A 4 2.35 7.87 1.13
C ARG A 4 3.62 7.82 0.31
N GLN A 5 4.05 8.98 -0.16
CA GLN A 5 5.28 9.16 -0.90
C GLN A 5 5.96 10.44 -0.40
N ASP A 6 7.28 10.38 -0.26
CA ASP A 6 8.15 11.53 -0.14
C ASP A 6 9.31 11.39 -1.15
N ASP A 7 10.33 12.25 -1.05
CA ASP A 7 11.44 12.27 -2.00
C ASP A 7 12.29 10.98 -1.97
N SER A 8 12.21 10.20 -0.90
CA SER A 8 13.10 9.05 -0.63
C SER A 8 12.38 7.71 -0.62
N GLN A 9 11.08 7.69 -0.34
CA GLN A 9 10.34 6.45 -0.14
C GLN A 9 8.92 6.51 -0.70
N PHE A 10 8.44 5.33 -1.04
CA PHE A 10 7.06 5.04 -1.37
C PHE A 10 6.53 3.99 -0.40
N SER A 11 5.31 4.20 0.08
CA SER A 11 4.61 3.22 0.91
C SER A 11 3.16 3.08 0.51
N VAL A 12 2.70 1.83 0.54
CA VAL A 12 1.32 1.48 0.24
C VAL A 12 0.77 0.57 1.32
N THR A 13 -0.46 0.86 1.75
CA THR A 13 -1.21 0.03 2.67
C THR A 13 -2.53 -0.39 2.05
N PHE A 14 -2.71 -1.70 1.87
CA PHE A 14 -3.94 -2.29 1.40
C PHE A 14 -4.61 -3.09 2.52
N SER A 15 -5.89 -2.81 2.78
CA SER A 15 -6.72 -3.67 3.60
C SER A 15 -7.54 -4.59 2.69
N ARG A 16 -7.25 -5.90 2.72
CA ARG A 16 -8.00 -6.92 2.01
C ARG A 16 -8.84 -7.70 3.02
N PHE A 17 -10.17 -7.55 2.97
CA PHE A 17 -11.08 -8.17 3.94
C PHE A 17 -10.82 -7.75 5.41
N LYS A 18 -11.73 -8.06 6.34
CA LYS A 18 -11.78 -7.43 7.68
C LYS A 18 -10.53 -7.59 8.57
N PHE A 19 -9.51 -8.37 8.19
CA PHE A 19 -8.37 -8.68 9.08
C PHE A 19 -6.99 -8.74 8.39
N ILE A 20 -6.87 -8.44 7.10
CA ILE A 20 -5.58 -8.49 6.40
C ILE A 20 -5.18 -7.09 5.97
N THR A 21 -4.14 -6.56 6.61
CA THR A 21 -3.47 -5.33 6.20
C THR A 21 -2.09 -5.70 5.67
N ILE A 22 -1.84 -5.35 4.42
CA ILE A 22 -0.52 -5.45 3.79
C ILE A 22 0.06 -4.04 3.82
N ASN A 23 1.22 -3.86 4.44
CA ASN A 23 1.98 -2.62 4.43
C ASN A 23 3.30 -2.86 3.73
N GLU A 24 3.55 -2.08 2.69
CA GLU A 24 4.79 -2.17 1.93
C GLU A 24 5.46 -0.82 1.93
N LYS A 25 6.76 -0.84 2.18
CA LYS A 25 7.62 0.34 2.18
C LYS A 25 8.82 0.04 1.32
N CYS A 26 9.06 0.88 0.34
CA CYS A 26 10.18 0.77 -0.58
C CYS A 26 10.90 2.11 -0.60
N ARG A 27 12.21 2.10 -0.40
CA ARG A 27 13.06 3.22 -0.79
C ARG A 27 13.22 3.19 -2.31
N PHE A 28 13.26 4.36 -2.93
CA PHE A 28 13.42 4.41 -4.38
C PHE A 28 14.77 3.85 -4.81
N GLY A 29 14.77 2.98 -5.82
CA GLY A 29 15.96 2.36 -6.39
C GLY A 29 16.57 1.22 -5.58
N GLU A 30 16.15 0.99 -4.33
CA GLU A 30 16.67 -0.08 -3.48
C GLU A 30 15.72 -1.29 -3.49
N PRO A 31 16.23 -2.52 -3.71
CA PRO A 31 15.43 -3.72 -3.54
C PRO A 31 15.13 -3.95 -2.04
N VAL A 32 13.86 -4.20 -1.73
CA VAL A 32 13.40 -4.50 -0.37
C VAL A 32 12.78 -5.89 -0.35
N GLY A 33 13.28 -6.75 0.54
CA GLY A 33 12.68 -8.05 0.86
C GLY A 33 11.50 -7.90 1.82
N GLN A 34 10.39 -8.57 1.51
CA GLN A 34 9.16 -8.54 2.30
C GLN A 34 8.49 -9.92 2.29
N PRO A 35 7.65 -10.27 3.27
CA PRO A 35 6.79 -11.44 3.17
C PRO A 35 5.90 -11.37 1.93
N ARG A 36 5.61 -12.51 1.29
CA ARG A 36 4.76 -12.54 0.10
C ARG A 36 3.36 -11.98 0.39
N ARG A 37 2.85 -11.13 -0.51
CA ARG A 37 1.47 -10.59 -0.45
C ARG A 37 0.39 -11.66 -0.44
N ASP A 38 0.67 -12.82 -1.04
CA ASP A 38 -0.26 -13.96 -1.12
C ASP A 38 -0.25 -14.86 0.14
N ARG A 39 0.61 -14.55 1.11
CA ARG A 39 0.82 -15.30 2.36
C ARG A 39 1.33 -16.74 2.20
N ASN A 40 1.77 -17.11 1.01
CA ASN A 40 2.54 -18.33 0.86
C ASN A 40 3.91 -18.17 1.54
N GLU A 41 4.57 -19.30 1.81
CA GLU A 41 5.93 -19.29 2.31
C GLU A 41 6.89 -18.59 1.33
N GLY A 42 7.94 -17.97 1.87
CA GLY A 42 8.98 -17.27 1.12
C GLY A 42 8.85 -15.75 1.18
N GLU A 43 9.71 -15.10 0.39
CA GLU A 43 9.82 -13.65 0.33
C GLU A 43 9.50 -13.15 -1.08
N GLN A 44 9.02 -11.91 -1.14
CA GLN A 44 8.99 -11.10 -2.35
C GLN A 44 10.08 -10.04 -2.27
N THR A 45 10.66 -9.68 -3.41
CA THR A 45 11.51 -8.51 -3.55
C THR A 45 10.75 -7.44 -4.32
N ALA A 46 10.72 -6.22 -3.79
CA ALA A 46 10.11 -5.07 -4.44
C ALA A 46 11.15 -3.98 -4.69
N VAL A 47 11.10 -3.35 -5.88
CA VAL A 47 11.89 -2.16 -6.22
C VAL A 47 10.92 -1.09 -6.71
N ALA A 48 10.89 0.05 -6.02
CA ALA A 48 10.11 1.21 -6.43
C ALA A 48 10.98 2.19 -7.22
N ARG A 49 10.41 2.79 -8.26
CA ARG A 49 11.05 3.83 -9.08
C ARG A 49 10.07 4.99 -9.29
N PRO A 50 10.48 6.25 -9.11
CA PRO A 50 9.66 7.37 -9.50
C PRO A 50 9.54 7.41 -11.03
N THR A 51 8.38 7.83 -11.51
CA THR A 51 8.10 8.07 -12.92
C THR A 51 7.57 9.50 -13.08
N ARG A 52 7.49 9.99 -14.31
CA ARG A 52 6.96 11.33 -14.60
C ARG A 52 5.55 11.54 -14.00
N ASP A 53 4.72 10.51 -14.03
CA ASP A 53 3.29 10.61 -13.70
C ASP A 53 2.92 9.87 -12.39
N GLY A 54 3.92 9.41 -11.62
CA GLY A 54 3.72 8.72 -10.34
C GLY A 54 4.85 7.74 -10.00
N VAL A 55 4.52 6.50 -9.66
CA VAL A 55 5.49 5.48 -9.21
C VAL A 55 5.28 4.17 -9.94
N GLU A 56 6.38 3.53 -10.33
CA GLU A 56 6.40 2.15 -10.80
C GLU A 56 7.02 1.26 -9.72
N VAL A 57 6.37 0.16 -9.39
CA VAL A 57 6.88 -0.84 -8.43
C VAL A 57 6.97 -2.17 -9.14
N GLU A 58 8.18 -2.72 -9.16
CA GLU A 58 8.45 -4.04 -9.67
C GLU A 58 8.60 -5.01 -8.51
N ILE A 59 7.74 -6.03 -8.47
CA ILE A 59 7.75 -7.07 -7.44
C ILE A 59 8.10 -8.39 -8.10
N SER A 60 8.99 -9.16 -7.50
CA SER A 60 9.32 -10.51 -7.93
C SER A 60 9.13 -11.48 -6.77
N TRP A 61 8.54 -12.64 -7.07
CA TRP A 61 8.37 -13.75 -6.13
C TRP A 61 9.29 -14.89 -6.51
N GLY A 62 9.89 -15.51 -5.51
CA GLY A 62 10.58 -16.79 -5.67
C GLY A 62 9.62 -17.98 -5.66
N ALA A 63 10.18 -19.17 -5.38
CA ALA A 63 9.44 -20.41 -5.16
C ALA A 63 8.30 -20.23 -4.11
N PRO A 64 7.25 -21.09 -4.14
CA PRO A 64 7.00 -22.17 -5.10
C PRO A 64 6.43 -21.68 -6.44
N ASN A 65 5.82 -20.51 -6.47
CA ASN A 65 5.19 -19.92 -7.65
C ASN A 65 5.93 -18.64 -8.04
N PRO A 66 6.99 -18.74 -8.85
CA PRO A 66 7.74 -17.57 -9.30
C PRO A 66 6.85 -16.71 -10.19
N ALA A 67 6.80 -15.42 -9.88
CA ALA A 67 6.02 -14.45 -10.61
C ALA A 67 6.72 -13.10 -10.59
N ARG A 68 6.41 -12.26 -11.58
CA ARG A 68 6.82 -10.86 -11.60
C ARG A 68 5.58 -10.00 -11.76
N ILE A 69 5.43 -9.01 -10.90
CA ILE A 69 4.32 -8.05 -10.95
C ILE A 69 4.92 -6.67 -11.18
N LEU A 70 4.44 -5.98 -12.20
CA LEU A 70 4.73 -4.58 -12.44
C LEU A 70 3.48 -3.76 -12.11
N GLU A 71 3.57 -2.91 -11.10
CA GLU A 71 2.51 -2.01 -10.70
C GLU A 71 2.86 -0.56 -11.03
N ARG A 72 1.99 0.11 -11.77
CA ARG A 72 2.10 1.54 -12.06
C ARG A 72 1.00 2.30 -11.33
N TYR A 73 1.44 3.20 -10.47
CA TYR A 73 0.61 4.12 -9.72
C TYR A 73 0.65 5.47 -10.42
N THR A 74 -0.45 5.89 -11.03
CA THR A 74 -0.56 7.15 -11.77
C THR A 74 -1.62 8.02 -11.13
N GLN A 75 -1.28 9.26 -10.79
CA GLN A 75 -2.28 10.24 -10.38
C GLN A 75 -2.96 10.83 -11.63
N LEU A 76 -4.27 10.76 -11.68
CA LEU A 76 -5.06 11.29 -12.78
C LEU A 76 -5.42 12.77 -12.55
N PRO A 77 -5.75 13.54 -13.60
CA PRO A 77 -6.06 14.98 -13.48
C PRO A 77 -7.24 15.30 -12.55
N ASP A 78 -8.18 14.37 -12.38
CA ASP A 78 -9.32 14.50 -11.46
C ASP A 78 -8.96 14.18 -9.99
N GLY A 79 -7.67 13.94 -9.71
CA GLY A 79 -7.17 13.58 -8.39
C GLY A 79 -7.42 12.12 -8.00
N SER A 80 -8.03 11.30 -8.87
CA SER A 80 -8.11 9.86 -8.67
C SER A 80 -6.76 9.19 -8.94
N LEU A 81 -6.61 7.95 -8.47
CA LEU A 81 -5.40 7.16 -8.67
C LEU A 81 -5.71 5.94 -9.54
N LYS A 82 -5.00 5.83 -10.66
CA LYS A 82 -4.97 4.62 -11.48
C LYS A 82 -3.84 3.71 -11.00
N VAL A 83 -4.17 2.44 -10.76
CA VAL A 83 -3.21 1.36 -10.52
C VAL A 83 -3.34 0.35 -11.64
N GLU A 84 -2.30 0.24 -12.47
CA GLU A 84 -2.18 -0.80 -13.49
C GLU A 84 -1.21 -1.86 -12.98
N ALA A 85 -1.67 -3.09 -12.83
CA ALA A 85 -0.87 -4.22 -12.35
C ALA A 85 -0.77 -5.27 -13.45
N THR A 86 0.42 -5.44 -14.01
CA THR A 86 0.72 -6.51 -14.97
C THR A 86 1.44 -7.64 -14.25
N THR A 87 0.89 -8.84 -14.28
CA THR A 87 1.42 -10.02 -13.61
C THR A 87 1.90 -11.03 -14.65
N HIS A 88 3.14 -11.45 -14.52
CA HIS A 88 3.78 -12.50 -15.30
C HIS A 88 3.94 -13.74 -14.44
N VAL A 89 3.33 -14.85 -14.85
CA VAL A 89 3.52 -16.17 -14.22
C VAL A 89 3.82 -17.17 -15.33
N GLN A 90 5.07 -17.66 -15.38
CA GLN A 90 5.55 -18.49 -16.49
C GLN A 90 5.28 -17.81 -17.85
N ASP A 91 4.55 -18.44 -18.75
CA ASP A 91 4.19 -17.90 -20.06
C ASP A 91 2.89 -17.07 -20.07
N ASN A 92 2.23 -16.95 -18.91
CA ASN A 92 0.98 -16.19 -18.79
C ASN A 92 1.26 -14.75 -18.37
N VAL A 93 0.56 -13.82 -19.02
CA VAL A 93 0.59 -12.40 -18.69
C VAL A 93 -0.85 -11.92 -18.57
N ASP A 94 -1.17 -11.28 -17.45
CA ASP A 94 -2.46 -10.65 -17.23
C ASP A 94 -2.28 -9.22 -16.69
N THR A 95 -3.15 -8.30 -17.12
CA THR A 95 -3.10 -6.90 -16.73
C THR A 95 -4.44 -6.48 -16.13
N CYS A 96 -4.40 -6.04 -14.88
CA CYS A 96 -5.57 -5.48 -14.18
C CYS A 96 -5.39 -3.98 -14.01
N VAL A 97 -6.42 -3.20 -14.38
CA VAL A 97 -6.46 -1.76 -14.12
C VAL A 97 -7.54 -1.47 -13.07
N ARG A 98 -7.17 -0.71 -12.04
CA ARG A 98 -8.08 -0.25 -11.00
C ARG A 98 -7.97 1.26 -10.83
N ILE A 99 -9.11 1.92 -10.68
CA ILE A 99 -9.17 3.36 -10.40
C ILE A 99 -9.73 3.55 -9.00
N TYR A 100 -8.96 4.25 -8.16
CA TYR A 100 -9.31 4.57 -6.78
C TYR A 100 -9.65 6.05 -6.69
N ARG A 101 -10.83 6.35 -6.13
CA ARG A 101 -11.19 7.71 -5.77
C ARG A 101 -10.77 8.00 -4.33
N LYS A 102 -10.31 9.22 -4.08
CA LYS A 102 -10.02 9.67 -2.72
C LYS A 102 -11.30 9.65 -1.91
N GLN A 103 -11.31 8.95 -0.77
CA GLN A 103 -12.37 9.13 0.21
C GLN A 103 -12.14 10.46 0.92
N GLU A 104 -13.16 11.30 0.96
CA GLU A 104 -13.17 12.43 1.89
C GLU A 104 -13.11 11.86 3.30
N SER A 105 -12.06 12.21 4.03
CA SER A 105 -11.90 11.82 5.43
C SER A 105 -13.08 12.38 6.22
N GLN A 106 -13.92 11.50 6.78
CA GLN A 106 -14.87 11.90 7.82
C GLN A 106 -14.07 12.56 8.94
N GLN A 107 -14.42 13.80 9.28
CA GLN A 107 -13.87 14.52 10.43
C GLN A 107 -13.91 13.59 11.63
N GLN A 108 -12.74 13.32 12.22
CA GLN A 108 -12.66 12.63 13.50
C GLN A 108 -13.51 13.42 14.51
N SER A 109 -14.61 12.82 14.97
CA SER A 109 -15.41 13.38 16.06
C SER A 109 -14.48 13.70 17.24
N PRO A 110 -14.57 14.89 17.84
CA PRO A 110 -13.74 15.22 18.99
C PRO A 110 -14.05 14.23 20.12
N MET A 111 -13.02 13.49 20.50
CA MET A 111 -13.05 12.57 21.63
C MET A 111 -13.47 13.37 22.88
N VAL A 112 -14.65 13.07 23.41
CA VAL A 112 -15.17 13.64 24.66
C VAL A 112 -14.13 13.43 25.75
N ARG A 113 -13.45 14.51 26.16
CA ARG A 113 -12.66 14.49 27.41
C ARG A 113 -13.67 14.38 28.55
N LYS A 114 -13.87 13.17 29.08
CA LYS A 114 -14.46 13.02 30.41
C LYS A 114 -13.51 13.70 31.40
N ALA A 115 -13.90 14.85 31.93
CA ALA A 115 -13.27 15.43 33.10
C ALA A 115 -13.43 14.42 34.25
N SER A 116 -12.32 13.91 34.75
CA SER A 116 -12.28 13.22 36.03
C SER A 116 -12.50 14.27 37.13
N GLU A 117 -13.71 14.33 37.67
CA GLU A 117 -13.98 15.01 38.94
C GLU A 117 -13.21 14.30 40.05
N ALA A 118 -12.12 14.94 40.49
CA ALA A 118 -11.49 14.66 41.75
C ALA A 118 -12.36 15.24 42.88
N ALA A 119 -13.40 14.51 43.28
CA ALA A 119 -14.14 14.79 44.52
C ALA A 119 -13.44 14.11 45.70
N GLY A 120 -12.33 14.71 46.14
CA GLY A 120 -11.74 14.44 47.43
C GLY A 120 -12.27 15.44 48.46
N ARG A 121 -13.17 15.02 49.35
CA ARG A 121 -12.96 15.08 50.81
C ARG A 121 -14.14 14.48 51.57
N ARG A 122 -13.81 13.45 52.34
CA ARG A 122 -14.56 12.96 53.49
C ARG A 122 -14.31 13.92 54.67
N LEU A 123 -15.38 14.06 55.47
CA LEU A 123 -15.50 14.60 56.83
C LEU A 123 -15.34 16.12 56.99
#